data_AF-A0A521Q5M8-F1
#
_entry.id   AF-A0A521Q5M8-F1
#
_cell.length_a   1.000
_cell.length_b   1.000
_cell.length_c   1.000
_cell.angle_alpha   90.00
_cell.angle_beta   90.00
_cell.angle_gamma   90.00
#
_symmetry.space_group_name_H-M   'P 1'
#
loop_
_entity.id
_entity.type
_entity.pdbx_description
1 polymer ?
#
loop_
_entity_poly.entity_id
_entity_poly.type
_entity_poly.pdbx_seq_one_letter_code
_entity_poly.pdbx_strand_id
1 'polypeptide(L)'
;MSHWSKVRVELDELVNRHFETPEYRRLFSVKLTPARERMMSLHYPHYIKSRRDCWAAAQVKAPLDVKRAIWEHEKDELIFDERLGAAHLTDEDMAKSTEESTLLPGARAAFFAWLYLSTTRPWIESLMVNHITERKNNPEIVKGGGYTQRMAMKKIADLGGTIETLDANTRVHMVADIDHSNLFEPVFEHYLADERTARAIIAAARDSLAIDRAYRG
;
A
#
# COMPACT_ATOMS: atom_id res chain seq x y z
N MET A 1 22.23 1.62 -19.50
CA MET A 1 21.09 2.55 -19.33
C MET A 1 20.06 1.82 -18.50
N SER A 2 19.45 2.48 -17.52
CA SER A 2 18.42 1.85 -16.68
C SER A 2 17.18 1.49 -17.51
N HIS A 3 16.52 0.39 -17.16
CA HIS A 3 15.22 0.01 -17.70
C HIS A 3 14.05 0.67 -16.95
N TRP A 4 14.32 1.44 -15.89
CA TRP A 4 13.27 2.01 -15.04
C TRP A 4 12.28 2.89 -15.79
N SER A 5 12.72 3.77 -16.68
CA SER A 5 11.82 4.66 -17.43
C SER A 5 10.70 3.90 -18.16
N LYS A 6 11.02 2.75 -18.79
CA LYS A 6 10.04 1.88 -19.46
C LYS A 6 9.17 1.13 -18.45
N VAL A 7 9.78 0.57 -17.42
CA VAL A 7 9.06 -0.19 -16.38
C VAL A 7 8.07 0.70 -15.63
N ARG A 8 8.46 1.93 -15.31
CA ARG A 8 7.64 2.93 -14.63
C ARG A 8 6.34 3.19 -15.38
N VAL A 9 6.41 3.41 -16.70
CA VAL A 9 5.21 3.58 -17.55
C VAL A 9 4.30 2.37 -17.49
N GLU A 10 4.86 1.15 -17.56
CA GLU A 10 4.06 -0.08 -17.47
C GLU A 10 3.40 -0.25 -16.09
N LEU A 11 4.10 0.11 -15.01
CA LEU A 11 3.56 0.10 -13.65
C LEU A 11 2.43 1.13 -13.48
N ASP A 12 2.60 2.34 -14.02
CA ASP A 12 1.57 3.40 -13.99
C ASP A 12 0.29 2.95 -14.71
N GLU A 13 0.44 2.30 -15.86
CA GLU A 13 -0.69 1.71 -16.56
C GLU A 13 -1.33 0.56 -15.75
N LEU A 14 -0.53 -0.28 -15.10
CA LEU A 14 -1.02 -1.38 -14.28
C LEU A 14 -1.85 -0.88 -13.11
N VAL A 15 -1.38 0.13 -12.36
CA VAL A 15 -2.15 0.67 -11.23
C VAL A 15 -3.42 1.39 -11.69
N ASN A 16 -3.42 2.04 -12.86
CA ASN A 16 -4.65 2.61 -13.42
C ASN A 16 -5.67 1.52 -13.79
N ARG A 17 -5.25 0.48 -14.53
CA ARG A 17 -6.11 -0.67 -14.89
C ARG A 17 -6.61 -1.44 -13.67
N HIS A 18 -5.87 -1.42 -12.55
CA HIS A 18 -6.28 -2.07 -11.32
C HIS A 18 -7.63 -1.57 -10.81
N PHE A 19 -7.91 -0.26 -10.92
CA PHE A 19 -9.20 0.31 -10.53
C PHE A 19 -10.36 -0.06 -11.48
N GLU A 20 -10.05 -0.59 -12.65
CA GLU A 20 -11.04 -1.07 -13.63
C GLU A 20 -11.40 -2.55 -13.43
N THR A 21 -10.73 -3.24 -12.52
CA THR A 21 -10.99 -4.66 -12.23
C THR A 21 -12.38 -4.85 -11.60
N PRO A 22 -13.04 -6.01 -11.82
CA PRO A 22 -14.36 -6.28 -11.25
C PRO A 22 -14.43 -6.10 -9.73
N GLU A 23 -13.39 -6.51 -9.01
CA GLU A 23 -13.25 -6.40 -7.57
C GLU A 23 -13.26 -4.94 -7.11
N TYR A 24 -12.46 -4.09 -7.75
CA TYR A 24 -12.39 -2.66 -7.43
C TYR A 24 -13.64 -1.89 -7.86
N ARG A 25 -14.20 -2.20 -9.03
CA ARG A 25 -15.49 -1.63 -9.46
C ARG A 25 -16.59 -2.00 -8.47
N ARG A 26 -16.63 -3.26 -8.02
CA ARG A 26 -17.57 -3.71 -7.00
C ARG A 26 -17.37 -2.97 -5.68
N LEU A 27 -16.15 -2.94 -5.16
CA LEU A 27 -15.80 -2.25 -3.90
C LEU A 27 -16.34 -0.82 -3.87
N PHE A 28 -16.09 -0.04 -4.92
CA PHE A 28 -16.53 1.35 -4.96
C PHE A 28 -18.03 1.52 -5.27
N SER A 29 -18.65 0.58 -6.00
CA SER A 29 -20.09 0.61 -6.30
C SER A 29 -21.00 0.23 -5.11
N VAL A 30 -20.50 -0.61 -4.19
CA VAL A 30 -21.29 -1.09 -3.05
C VAL A 30 -21.38 0.00 -1.99
N LYS A 31 -22.59 0.45 -1.63
CA LYS A 31 -22.79 1.47 -0.59
C LYS A 31 -22.10 1.10 0.73
N LEU A 32 -21.28 2.00 1.26
CA LEU A 32 -20.66 1.84 2.57
C LEU A 32 -21.70 2.16 3.65
N THR A 33 -22.03 1.18 4.48
CA THR A 33 -22.91 1.38 5.62
C THR A 33 -22.09 1.41 6.90
N PRO A 34 -22.58 1.96 8.02
CA PRO A 34 -21.85 1.93 9.29
C PRO A 34 -21.42 0.52 9.71
N ALA A 35 -22.22 -0.50 9.40
CA ALA A 35 -21.86 -1.90 9.68
C ALA A 35 -20.71 -2.40 8.80
N ARG A 36 -20.67 -2.02 7.51
CA ARG A 36 -19.57 -2.36 6.59
C ARG A 36 -18.30 -1.61 6.93
N GLU A 37 -18.39 -0.33 7.29
CA GLU A 37 -17.25 0.46 7.76
C GLU A 37 -16.62 -0.19 8.98
N ARG A 38 -17.42 -0.58 9.99
CA ARG A 38 -16.91 -1.31 11.16
C ARG A 38 -16.16 -2.58 10.76
N MET A 39 -16.70 -3.37 9.82
CA MET A 39 -16.02 -4.57 9.33
C MET A 39 -14.68 -4.24 8.65
N MET A 40 -14.61 -3.17 7.85
CA MET A 40 -13.34 -2.74 7.24
C MET A 40 -12.34 -2.28 8.29
N SER A 41 -12.79 -1.53 9.30
CA SER A 41 -11.97 -1.05 10.41
C SER A 41 -11.37 -2.17 11.24
N LEU A 42 -12.05 -3.33 11.39
CA LEU A 42 -11.49 -4.51 12.07
C LEU A 42 -10.16 -4.95 11.47
N HIS A 43 -10.02 -4.86 10.15
CA HIS A 43 -8.84 -5.35 9.44
C HIS A 43 -7.72 -4.31 9.36
N TYR A 44 -8.02 -3.03 9.58
CA TYR A 44 -7.12 -1.95 9.19
C TYR A 44 -5.82 -1.89 10.02
N PRO A 45 -5.84 -1.93 11.37
CA PRO A 45 -4.60 -1.96 12.16
C PRO A 45 -3.71 -3.16 11.80
N HIS A 46 -4.32 -4.33 11.60
CA HIS A 46 -3.61 -5.56 11.20
C HIS A 46 -3.06 -5.49 9.78
N TYR A 47 -3.75 -4.82 8.86
CA TYR A 47 -3.24 -4.53 7.53
C TYR A 47 -1.99 -3.66 7.63
N ILE A 48 -2.05 -2.53 8.38
CA ILE A 48 -0.89 -1.64 8.54
C ILE A 48 0.29 -2.41 9.16
N LYS A 49 0.06 -3.14 10.25
CA LYS A 49 1.07 -3.99 10.89
C LYS A 49 1.70 -4.95 9.88
N SER A 50 0.88 -5.66 9.11
CA SER A 50 1.34 -6.59 8.08
C SER A 50 2.20 -5.90 7.01
N ARG A 51 1.90 -4.64 6.64
CA ARG A 51 2.75 -3.87 5.74
C ARG A 51 4.12 -3.60 6.35
N ARG A 52 4.21 -3.23 7.62
CA ARG A 52 5.48 -3.02 8.34
C ARG A 52 6.33 -4.29 8.33
N ASP A 53 5.70 -5.45 8.58
CA ASP A 53 6.37 -6.76 8.50
C ASP A 53 6.91 -7.04 7.07
N CYS A 54 6.16 -6.67 6.03
CA CYS A 54 6.58 -6.83 4.64
C CYS A 54 7.73 -5.89 4.23
N TRP A 55 7.71 -4.64 4.69
CA TRP A 55 8.80 -3.68 4.49
C TRP A 55 10.08 -4.13 5.19
N ALA A 56 9.98 -4.61 6.44
CA ALA A 56 11.10 -5.20 7.16
C ALA A 56 11.67 -6.42 6.41
N ALA A 57 10.82 -7.30 5.88
CA ALA A 57 11.26 -8.45 5.09
C ALA A 57 12.04 -8.05 3.83
N ALA A 58 11.59 -7.01 3.11
CA ALA A 58 12.30 -6.49 1.95
C ALA A 58 13.71 -5.96 2.32
N GLN A 59 13.85 -5.33 3.50
CA GLN A 59 15.14 -4.81 3.97
C GLN A 59 16.18 -5.91 4.27
N VAL A 60 15.76 -7.12 4.68
CA VAL A 60 16.69 -8.18 5.13
C VAL A 60 17.79 -8.42 4.09
N LYS A 61 17.40 -8.53 2.81
CA LYS A 61 18.28 -8.89 1.69
C LYS A 61 18.76 -7.69 0.86
N ALA A 62 18.35 -6.48 1.20
CA ALA A 62 18.60 -5.29 0.38
C ALA A 62 20.03 -4.72 0.56
N PRO A 63 20.57 -4.03 -0.46
CA PRO A 63 21.76 -3.19 -0.32
C PRO A 63 21.58 -2.07 0.74
N LEU A 64 22.67 -1.53 1.28
CA LEU A 64 22.62 -0.60 2.42
C LEU A 64 21.89 0.72 2.12
N ASP A 65 22.10 1.29 0.93
CA ASP A 65 21.38 2.48 0.47
C ASP A 65 19.87 2.22 0.35
N VAL A 66 19.47 1.04 -0.13
CA VAL A 66 18.06 0.64 -0.18
C VAL A 66 17.48 0.48 1.23
N LYS A 67 18.22 -0.11 2.17
CA LYS A 67 17.79 -0.18 3.58
C LYS A 67 17.57 1.21 4.17
N ARG A 68 18.43 2.18 3.86
CA ARG A 68 18.25 3.58 4.29
C ARG A 68 17.01 4.21 3.68
N ALA A 69 16.73 3.98 2.40
CA ALA A 69 15.52 4.47 1.75
C ALA A 69 14.25 3.87 2.39
N ILE A 70 14.25 2.57 2.68
CA ILE A 70 13.13 1.94 3.38
C ILE A 70 13.02 2.49 4.81
N TRP A 71 14.13 2.70 5.52
CA TRP A 71 14.08 3.30 6.84
C TRP A 71 13.50 4.72 6.82
N GLU A 72 13.81 5.52 5.80
CA GLU A 72 13.22 6.84 5.64
C GLU A 72 11.69 6.77 5.51
N HIS A 73 11.18 5.82 4.73
CA HIS A 73 9.75 5.52 4.68
C HIS A 73 9.18 5.04 6.03
N GLU A 74 9.86 4.11 6.70
CA GLU A 74 9.38 3.53 7.96
C GLU A 74 9.36 4.54 9.12
N LYS A 75 10.10 5.65 9.05
CA LYS A 75 10.06 6.70 10.08
C LYS A 75 8.66 7.30 10.21
N ASP A 76 8.04 7.69 9.10
CA ASP A 76 6.67 8.23 9.10
C ASP A 76 5.69 7.21 9.69
N GLU A 77 5.90 5.94 9.33
CA GLU A 77 4.96 4.87 9.60
C GLU A 77 5.04 4.32 11.04
N LEU A 78 6.24 4.23 11.61
CA LEU A 78 6.52 3.59 12.91
C LEU A 78 6.98 4.56 14.00
N ILE A 79 7.53 5.72 13.65
CA ILE A 79 8.14 6.63 14.63
C ILE A 79 7.31 7.89 14.76
N PHE A 80 7.24 8.69 13.69
CA PHE A 80 6.56 9.97 13.70
C PHE A 80 6.44 10.54 12.29
N ASP A 81 5.22 10.81 11.86
CA ASP A 81 4.94 11.67 10.70
C ASP A 81 4.54 13.06 11.20
N GLU A 82 5.30 14.10 10.82
CA GLU A 82 5.01 15.50 11.16
C GLU A 82 3.62 15.96 10.68
N ARG A 83 3.14 15.42 9.56
CA ARG A 83 1.82 15.72 8.98
C ARG A 83 0.69 15.17 9.87
N LEU A 84 0.95 14.05 10.54
CA LEU A 84 0.00 13.37 11.43
C LEU A 84 0.13 13.82 12.89
N GLY A 85 1.33 14.22 13.30
CA GLY A 85 1.68 14.45 14.70
C GLY A 85 1.81 13.15 15.51
N ALA A 86 1.92 11.99 14.84
CA ALA A 86 2.05 10.66 15.42
C ALA A 86 2.61 9.67 14.38
N ALA A 87 2.91 8.44 14.79
CA ALA A 87 3.12 7.33 13.87
C ALA A 87 1.79 6.88 13.23
N HIS A 88 1.85 6.25 12.06
CA HIS A 88 0.65 5.79 11.34
C HIS A 88 -0.01 4.58 12.00
N LEU A 89 0.73 3.85 12.83
CA LEU A 89 0.23 2.81 13.71
C LEU A 89 0.96 2.89 15.05
N THR A 90 0.20 3.00 16.14
CA THR A 90 0.77 3.06 17.50
C THR A 90 0.49 1.79 18.30
N ASP A 91 1.22 1.60 19.40
CA ASP A 91 0.93 0.53 20.37
C ASP A 91 -0.48 0.68 20.97
N GLU A 92 -0.99 1.91 21.11
CA GLU A 92 -2.35 2.17 21.58
C GLU A 92 -3.40 1.70 20.56
N ASP A 93 -3.16 1.94 19.27
CA ASP A 93 -4.03 1.45 18.20
C ASP A 93 -4.05 -0.08 18.17
N MET A 94 -2.88 -0.71 18.35
CA MET A 94 -2.78 -2.17 18.44
C MET A 94 -3.45 -2.73 19.69
N ALA A 95 -3.33 -2.06 20.85
CA ALA A 95 -4.00 -2.46 22.08
C ALA A 95 -5.54 -2.37 21.99
N LYS A 96 -6.06 -1.46 21.16
CA LYS A 96 -7.49 -1.34 20.85
C LYS A 96 -7.95 -2.24 19.70
N SER A 97 -7.03 -2.77 18.92
CA SER A 97 -7.33 -3.63 17.77
C SER A 97 -7.93 -4.96 18.23
N THR A 98 -8.79 -5.54 17.40
CA THR A 98 -9.35 -6.88 17.68
C THR A 98 -8.26 -7.94 17.57
N GLU A 99 -8.43 -9.09 18.22
CA GLU A 99 -7.48 -10.20 18.04
C GLU A 99 -7.41 -10.65 16.58
N GLU A 100 -6.22 -11.04 16.11
CA GLU A 100 -6.04 -11.55 14.73
C GLU A 100 -6.95 -12.75 14.40
N SER A 101 -7.35 -13.52 15.43
CA SER A 101 -8.29 -14.65 15.35
C SER A 101 -9.66 -14.24 14.80
N THR A 102 -10.04 -12.97 14.96
CA THR A 102 -11.33 -12.40 14.53
C THR A 102 -11.33 -11.87 13.09
N LEU A 103 -10.16 -11.80 12.46
CA LEU A 103 -10.04 -11.33 11.08
C LEU A 103 -10.72 -12.31 10.12
N LEU A 104 -11.30 -11.76 9.05
CA LEU A 104 -11.87 -12.58 7.99
C LEU A 104 -10.77 -13.48 7.41
N PRO A 105 -11.05 -14.77 7.13
CA PRO A 105 -10.05 -15.70 6.60
C PRO A 105 -9.33 -15.18 5.35
N GLY A 106 -10.06 -14.49 4.46
CA GLY A 106 -9.49 -13.88 3.26
C GLY A 106 -8.47 -12.77 3.57
N ALA A 107 -8.73 -11.95 4.60
CA ALA A 107 -7.78 -10.92 5.03
C ALA A 107 -6.49 -11.56 5.58
N ARG A 108 -6.61 -12.58 6.43
CA ARG A 108 -5.46 -13.32 6.96
C ARG A 108 -4.65 -13.99 5.85
N ALA A 109 -5.32 -14.62 4.89
CA ALA A 109 -4.68 -15.24 3.74
C ALA A 109 -3.92 -14.21 2.89
N ALA A 110 -4.49 -13.02 2.66
CA ALA A 110 -3.81 -11.94 1.94
C ALA A 110 -2.56 -11.46 2.68
N PHE A 111 -2.62 -11.29 4.01
CA PHE A 111 -1.46 -10.88 4.82
C PHE A 111 -0.33 -11.90 4.73
N PHE A 112 -0.65 -13.19 4.84
CA PHE A 112 0.34 -14.26 4.67
C PHE A 112 0.91 -14.31 3.25
N ALA A 113 0.08 -14.08 2.23
CA ALA A 113 0.55 -14.04 0.85
C ALA A 113 1.54 -12.89 0.61
N TRP A 114 1.24 -11.67 1.08
CA TRP A 114 2.18 -10.55 0.97
C TRP A 114 3.49 -10.79 1.73
N LEU A 115 3.41 -11.34 2.94
CA LEU A 115 4.61 -11.67 3.71
C LEU A 115 5.44 -12.75 3.01
N TYR A 116 4.79 -13.78 2.45
CA TYR A 116 5.45 -14.80 1.66
C TYR A 116 6.18 -14.20 0.46
N LEU A 117 5.52 -13.34 -0.33
CA LEU A 117 6.18 -12.66 -1.45
C LEU A 117 7.38 -11.82 -0.98
N SER A 118 7.22 -11.07 0.10
CA SER A 118 8.26 -10.15 0.60
C SER A 118 9.48 -10.89 1.17
N THR A 119 9.27 -12.07 1.77
CA THR A 119 10.34 -12.88 2.38
C THR A 119 11.06 -13.79 1.38
N THR A 120 10.35 -14.32 0.37
CA THR A 120 10.89 -15.34 -0.53
C THR A 120 11.54 -14.78 -1.78
N ARG A 121 11.11 -13.61 -2.26
CA ARG A 121 11.65 -13.01 -3.49
C ARG A 121 13.04 -12.35 -3.29
N PRO A 122 13.77 -12.10 -4.39
CA PRO A 122 14.90 -11.17 -4.39
C PRO A 122 14.49 -9.78 -3.87
N TRP A 123 15.42 -9.07 -3.23
CA TRP A 123 15.11 -7.83 -2.51
C TRP A 123 14.40 -6.78 -3.37
N ILE A 124 14.72 -6.65 -4.66
CA ILE A 124 14.15 -5.62 -5.53
C ILE A 124 12.71 -5.95 -5.96
N GLU A 125 12.39 -7.25 -6.06
CA GLU A 125 11.03 -7.72 -6.26
C GLU A 125 10.23 -7.57 -4.97
N SER A 126 10.81 -7.91 -3.81
CA SER A 126 10.19 -7.68 -2.49
C SER A 126 9.92 -6.20 -2.25
N LEU A 127 10.85 -5.31 -2.65
CA LEU A 127 10.64 -3.88 -2.61
C LEU A 127 9.44 -3.49 -3.49
N MET A 128 9.34 -4.03 -4.71
CA MET A 128 8.20 -3.74 -5.60
C MET A 128 6.85 -4.26 -5.05
N VAL A 129 6.83 -5.44 -4.41
CA VAL A 129 5.62 -5.96 -3.73
C VAL A 129 5.06 -4.94 -2.73
N ASN A 130 5.94 -4.22 -2.05
CA ASN A 130 5.58 -3.16 -1.13
C ASN A 130 5.24 -1.86 -1.86
N HIS A 131 6.16 -1.36 -2.67
CA HIS A 131 6.06 -0.09 -3.36
C HIS A 131 4.82 0.05 -4.25
N ILE A 132 4.36 -1.03 -4.90
CA ILE A 132 3.19 -0.93 -5.78
C ILE A 132 1.91 -0.54 -5.04
N THR A 133 1.80 -0.82 -3.72
CA THR A 133 0.66 -0.38 -2.93
C THR A 133 0.68 1.13 -2.68
N GLU A 134 1.87 1.72 -2.51
CA GLU A 134 2.04 3.18 -2.42
C GLU A 134 1.73 3.83 -3.77
N ARG A 135 2.25 3.26 -4.86
CA ARG A 135 2.02 3.77 -6.22
C ARG A 135 0.55 3.78 -6.63
N LYS A 136 -0.23 2.80 -6.16
CA LYS A 136 -1.69 2.73 -6.35
C LYS A 136 -2.43 3.82 -5.56
N ASN A 137 -1.83 4.38 -4.53
CA ASN A 137 -2.41 5.47 -3.77
C ASN A 137 -2.02 6.86 -4.30
N ASN A 138 -0.96 6.96 -5.10
CA ASN A 138 -0.51 8.24 -5.64
C ASN A 138 -1.54 8.84 -6.65
N PRO A 139 -2.18 9.97 -6.34
CA PRO A 139 -3.17 10.61 -7.21
C PRO A 139 -2.58 11.30 -8.45
N GLU A 140 -1.27 11.55 -8.49
CA GLU A 140 -0.59 12.06 -9.69
C GLU A 140 -0.46 10.97 -10.76
N ILE A 141 -0.50 9.69 -10.35
CA ILE A 141 -0.39 8.52 -11.22
C ILE A 141 -1.78 7.97 -11.55
N VAL A 142 -2.63 7.78 -10.53
CA VAL A 142 -3.94 7.15 -10.69
C VAL A 142 -5.00 8.17 -11.10
N LYS A 143 -5.51 8.02 -12.33
CA LYS A 143 -6.55 8.88 -12.89
C LYS A 143 -7.82 8.85 -12.03
N GLY A 144 -8.27 10.02 -11.56
CA GLY A 144 -9.45 10.15 -10.71
C GLY A 144 -9.20 9.84 -9.22
N GLY A 145 -7.93 9.79 -8.81
CA GLY A 145 -7.52 9.66 -7.42
C GLY A 145 -7.09 8.25 -7.04
N GLY A 146 -6.13 8.14 -6.13
CA GLY A 146 -5.68 6.87 -5.55
C GLY A 146 -6.71 6.22 -4.63
N TYR A 147 -6.39 5.04 -4.11
CA TYR A 147 -7.35 4.27 -3.29
C TYR A 147 -7.75 5.02 -2.00
N THR A 148 -6.81 5.61 -1.26
CA THR A 148 -7.10 6.37 -0.03
C THR A 148 -8.08 7.52 -0.31
N GLN A 149 -7.82 8.33 -1.34
CA GLN A 149 -8.69 9.44 -1.71
C GLN A 149 -10.09 8.97 -2.11
N ARG A 150 -10.21 7.89 -2.89
CA ARG A 150 -11.53 7.33 -3.27
C ARG A 150 -12.30 6.82 -2.05
N MET A 151 -11.63 6.15 -1.13
CA MET A 151 -12.26 5.67 0.11
C MET A 151 -12.70 6.84 1.00
N ALA A 152 -11.89 7.89 1.13
CA ALA A 152 -12.25 9.11 1.85
C ALA A 152 -13.52 9.75 1.28
N MET A 153 -13.59 9.94 -0.04
CA MET A 153 -14.77 10.49 -0.70
C MET A 153 -15.99 9.57 -0.57
N LYS A 154 -15.78 8.24 -0.61
CA LYS A 154 -16.83 7.25 -0.38
C LYS A 154 -17.41 7.33 1.03
N LYS A 155 -16.56 7.46 2.07
CA LYS A 155 -16.99 7.65 3.46
C LYS A 155 -17.88 8.88 3.58
N ILE A 156 -17.44 10.01 3.02
CA ILE A 156 -18.22 11.26 3.02
C ILE A 156 -19.56 11.08 2.31
N ALA A 157 -19.56 10.50 1.10
CA ALA A 157 -20.76 10.35 0.29
C ALA A 157 -21.79 9.39 0.92
N ASP A 158 -21.33 8.28 1.50
CA ASP A 158 -22.20 7.21 1.97
C ASP A 158 -22.59 7.32 3.46
N LEU A 159 -21.71 7.89 4.30
CA LEU A 159 -21.88 8.02 5.76
C LEU A 159 -22.09 9.47 6.22
N GLY A 160 -21.88 10.46 5.34
CA GLY A 160 -21.93 11.88 5.67
C GLY A 160 -20.61 12.41 6.25
N GLY A 161 -20.60 13.70 6.58
CA GLY A 161 -19.44 14.41 7.12
C GLY A 161 -18.69 15.24 6.07
N THR A 162 -17.46 15.62 6.40
CA THR A 162 -16.53 16.38 5.56
C THR A 162 -15.12 15.81 5.67
N ILE A 163 -14.18 16.30 4.85
CA ILE A 163 -12.77 15.88 4.91
C ILE A 163 -12.21 16.08 6.33
N GLU A 164 -12.53 17.20 6.98
CA GLU A 164 -12.08 17.57 8.33
C GLU A 164 -12.60 16.62 9.42
N THR A 165 -13.69 15.89 9.15
CA THR A 165 -14.26 14.91 10.08
C THR A 165 -13.72 13.49 9.87
N LEU A 166 -12.95 13.22 8.81
CA LEU A 166 -12.28 11.95 8.61
C LEU A 166 -11.18 11.74 9.65
N ASP A 167 -10.79 10.49 9.89
CA ASP A 167 -9.64 10.19 10.75
C ASP A 167 -8.35 10.81 10.19
N ALA A 168 -7.45 11.19 11.09
CA ALA A 168 -6.24 11.92 10.74
C ALA A 168 -5.33 11.12 9.79
N ASN A 169 -5.23 9.80 10.00
CA ASN A 169 -4.46 8.89 9.16
C ASN A 169 -4.94 8.93 7.69
N THR A 170 -6.26 8.81 7.46
CA THR A 170 -6.84 8.92 6.12
C THR A 170 -6.54 10.26 5.46
N ARG A 171 -6.63 11.38 6.22
CA ARG A 171 -6.33 12.71 5.66
C ARG A 171 -4.87 12.86 5.27
N VAL A 172 -3.94 12.35 6.09
CA VAL A 172 -2.50 12.44 5.83
C VAL A 172 -2.12 11.61 4.60
N HIS A 173 -2.60 10.37 4.50
CA HIS A 173 -2.31 9.52 3.33
C HIS A 173 -2.89 10.07 2.01
N MET A 174 -3.91 10.94 2.04
CA MET A 174 -4.34 11.63 0.81
C MET A 174 -3.25 12.53 0.20
N VAL A 175 -2.21 12.87 0.96
CA VAL A 175 -1.08 13.71 0.52
C VAL A 175 0.24 12.93 0.59
N ALA A 176 0.50 12.24 1.69
CA ALA A 176 1.76 11.53 1.96
C ALA A 176 2.09 10.45 0.92
N ASP A 177 1.07 9.84 0.31
CA ASP A 177 1.23 8.74 -0.64
C ASP A 177 1.96 9.17 -1.93
N ILE A 178 2.03 10.48 -2.24
CA ILE A 178 2.87 11.02 -3.32
C ILE A 178 4.36 10.85 -2.97
N ASP A 179 4.75 11.31 -1.79
CA ASP A 179 6.14 11.27 -1.32
C ASP A 179 6.61 9.81 -1.15
N HIS A 180 5.77 8.97 -0.52
CA HIS A 180 6.06 7.54 -0.33
C HIS A 180 6.21 6.81 -1.67
N SER A 181 5.37 7.14 -2.65
CA SER A 181 5.49 6.62 -4.01
C SER A 181 6.71 7.14 -4.77
N ASN A 182 7.20 8.35 -4.50
CA ASN A 182 8.31 8.93 -5.25
C ASN A 182 9.69 8.60 -4.64
N LEU A 183 9.73 8.33 -3.33
CA LEU A 183 10.96 8.06 -2.56
C LEU A 183 11.84 6.96 -3.17
N PHE A 184 11.23 5.93 -3.76
CA PHE A 184 11.96 4.76 -4.27
C PHE A 184 12.32 4.85 -5.76
N GLU A 185 11.90 5.89 -6.49
CA GLU A 185 12.25 6.03 -7.90
C GLU A 185 13.77 6.05 -8.16
N PRO A 186 14.60 6.75 -7.35
CA PRO A 186 16.06 6.71 -7.50
C PRO A 186 16.65 5.30 -7.30
N VAL A 187 16.05 4.49 -6.42
CA VAL A 187 16.49 3.10 -6.19
C VAL A 187 16.26 2.27 -7.44
N PHE A 188 15.08 2.34 -8.05
CA PHE A 188 14.81 1.59 -9.26
C PHE A 188 15.62 2.10 -10.45
N GLU A 189 15.82 3.41 -10.58
CA GLU A 189 16.67 3.98 -11.62
C GLU A 189 18.11 3.44 -11.53
N HIS A 190 18.65 3.31 -10.31
CA HIS A 190 20.01 2.80 -10.09
C HIS A 190 20.14 1.29 -10.34
N TYR A 191 19.22 0.49 -9.80
CA TYR A 191 19.39 -0.97 -9.74
C TYR A 191 18.77 -1.74 -10.93
N LEU A 192 17.91 -1.10 -11.73
CA LEU A 192 17.21 -1.80 -12.82
C LEU A 192 18.02 -1.84 -14.12
N ALA A 193 19.17 -2.53 -14.08
CA ALA A 193 20.15 -2.53 -15.16
C ALA A 193 19.92 -3.59 -16.26
N ASP A 194 19.09 -4.61 -16.00
CA ASP A 194 18.85 -5.71 -16.95
C ASP A 194 17.37 -6.03 -17.15
N GLU A 195 17.06 -6.56 -18.34
CA GLU A 195 15.69 -6.82 -18.78
C GLU A 195 15.01 -7.95 -17.98
N ARG A 196 15.78 -8.92 -17.46
CA ARG A 196 15.23 -10.02 -16.65
C ARG A 196 14.72 -9.46 -15.33
N THR A 197 15.49 -8.61 -14.65
CA THR A 197 15.07 -7.93 -13.43
C THR A 197 13.89 -6.98 -13.70
N ALA A 198 13.90 -6.26 -14.82
CA ALA A 198 12.77 -5.42 -15.24
C ALA A 198 11.46 -6.20 -15.35
N ARG A 199 11.46 -7.36 -16.01
CA ARG A 199 10.28 -8.23 -16.11
C ARG A 199 9.85 -8.80 -14.76
N ALA A 200 10.81 -9.17 -13.90
CA ALA A 200 10.55 -9.72 -12.58
C ALA A 200 9.85 -8.70 -11.65
N ILE A 201 10.27 -7.43 -11.70
CA ILE A 201 9.61 -6.34 -10.96
C ILE A 201 8.16 -6.16 -11.41
N ILE A 202 7.90 -6.14 -12.71
CA ILE A 202 6.53 -6.02 -13.22
C ILE A 202 5.67 -7.21 -12.77
N ALA A 203 6.23 -8.43 -12.78
CA ALA A 203 5.54 -9.61 -12.25
C ALA A 203 5.24 -9.46 -10.74
N ALA A 204 6.21 -8.98 -9.94
CA ALA A 204 6.03 -8.71 -8.52
C ALA A 204 4.93 -7.68 -8.23
N ALA A 205 4.85 -6.62 -9.04
CA ALA A 205 3.75 -5.66 -8.97
C ALA A 205 2.40 -6.33 -9.25
N ARG A 206 2.30 -7.13 -10.33
CA ARG A 206 1.07 -7.86 -10.68
C ARG A 206 0.61 -8.81 -9.58
N ASP A 207 1.52 -9.55 -8.98
CA ASP A 207 1.21 -10.50 -7.91
C ASP A 207 0.73 -9.80 -6.64
N SER A 208 1.39 -8.70 -6.24
CA SER A 208 0.96 -7.90 -5.10
C SER A 208 -0.41 -7.25 -5.34
N LEU A 209 -0.66 -6.72 -6.54
CA LEU A 209 -1.97 -6.19 -6.92
C LEU A 209 -3.05 -7.29 -6.98
N ALA A 210 -2.71 -8.52 -7.35
CA ALA A 210 -3.67 -9.63 -7.31
C ALA A 210 -4.11 -9.94 -5.87
N ILE A 211 -3.16 -9.96 -4.92
CA ILE A 211 -3.47 -10.12 -3.50
C ILE A 211 -4.31 -8.94 -2.99
N ASP A 212 -3.98 -7.72 -3.41
CA ASP A 212 -4.74 -6.51 -3.06
C ASP A 212 -6.20 -6.59 -3.53
N ARG A 213 -6.47 -7.09 -4.75
CA ARG A 213 -7.85 -7.32 -5.21
C ARG A 213 -8.58 -8.32 -4.33
N ALA A 214 -7.93 -9.43 -3.98
CA ALA A 214 -8.53 -10.45 -3.12
C ALA A 214 -8.80 -9.94 -1.69
N TYR A 215 -7.97 -9.04 -1.18
CA TYR A 215 -8.16 -8.42 0.13
C TYR A 215 -9.32 -7.40 0.13
N ARG A 216 -9.49 -6.65 -0.96
CA ARG A 216 -10.44 -5.53 -1.05
C ARG A 216 -11.81 -5.92 -1.65
N GLY A 217 -11.88 -6.97 -2.47
CA GLY A 217 -13.02 -7.35 -3.32
C GLY A 217 -14.04 -8.32 -2.74
#